data_AF-A0A1T4M3S5-F1
#
_entry.id   AF-A0A1T4M3S5-F1
#
_cell.length_a   1.000
_cell.length_b   1.000
_cell.length_c   1.000
_cell.angle_alpha   90.00
_cell.angle_beta   90.00
_cell.angle_gamma   90.00
#
_symmetry.space_group_name_H-M   'P 1'
#
loop_
_entity.id
_entity.type
_entity.pdbx_description
1 polymer ?
#
loop_
_entity_poly.entity_id
_entity_poly.type
_entity_poly.pdbx_seq_one_letter_code
_entity_poly.pdbx_strand_id
1 'polypeptide(L)'
;MKRGVSFLLLSVLVFFGLALEAVVGFGVEPPLYGRAMDEWSIVQMILHWLITSFLWGMVSFLLLRYSLKKWGLDLLNQRERLSKSQWIFALVALAICIVVGFWDWQGFKPAIELAHNGGVKFIFQYVYYVFETVLVLLMVAFGQEAGESIFSKTGKIPWGGIVTAILWGLPHILTKGSISAGIVAVDALLFGVIYLFTRKNTYVSYLLIFLGFVI
;
A
#
# COMPACT_ATOMS: atom_id res chain seq x y z
N MET A 1 -17.19 2.37 19.38
CA MET A 1 -17.55 3.25 18.24
C MET A 1 -16.58 4.42 18.00
N LYS A 2 -16.36 5.37 18.92
CA LYS A 2 -15.47 6.54 18.69
C LYS A 2 -14.04 6.18 18.22
N ARG A 3 -13.43 5.13 18.80
CA ARG A 3 -12.11 4.61 18.40
C ARG A 3 -12.11 4.08 16.96
N GLY A 4 -13.08 3.23 16.62
CA GLY A 4 -13.14 2.61 15.29
C GLY A 4 -13.36 3.62 14.15
N VAL A 5 -14.26 4.60 14.35
CA VAL A 5 -14.45 5.70 13.38
C VAL A 5 -13.15 6.52 13.23
N SER A 6 -12.42 6.75 14.32
CA SER A 6 -11.15 7.47 14.26
C SER A 6 -10.10 6.72 13.45
N PHE A 7 -10.02 5.39 13.56
CA PHE A 7 -9.13 4.58 12.73
C PHE A 7 -9.57 4.51 11.27
N LEU A 8 -10.88 4.48 11.00
CA LEU A 8 -11.37 4.58 9.61
C LEU A 8 -10.94 5.92 8.98
N LEU A 9 -11.06 7.02 9.72
CA LEU A 9 -10.56 8.32 9.28
C LEU A 9 -9.05 8.33 9.05
N LEU A 10 -8.28 7.62 9.88
CA LEU A 10 -6.84 7.46 9.65
C LEU A 10 -6.56 6.69 8.35
N SER A 11 -7.29 5.62 8.02
CA SER A 11 -7.18 4.94 6.71
C SER A 11 -7.50 5.88 5.55
N VAL A 12 -8.52 6.72 5.69
CA VAL A 12 -8.87 7.75 4.69
C VAL A 12 -7.75 8.79 4.52
N LEU A 13 -7.13 9.23 5.63
CA LEU A 13 -5.98 10.14 5.58
C LEU A 13 -4.75 9.49 4.93
N VAL A 14 -4.52 8.19 5.13
CA VAL A 14 -3.48 7.44 4.42
C VAL A 14 -3.77 7.44 2.91
N PHE A 15 -5.00 7.19 2.50
CA PHE A 15 -5.40 7.24 1.08
C PHE A 15 -5.18 8.64 0.47
N PHE A 16 -5.56 9.71 1.17
CA PHE A 16 -5.24 11.07 0.71
C PHE A 16 -3.73 11.34 0.69
N GLY A 17 -2.97 10.71 1.57
CA GLY A 17 -1.50 10.69 1.53
C GLY A 17 -0.97 10.09 0.23
N LEU A 18 -1.51 8.95 -0.21
CA LEU A 18 -1.19 8.36 -1.52
C LEU A 18 -1.56 9.32 -2.65
N ALA A 19 -2.76 9.92 -2.60
CA ALA A 19 -3.25 10.86 -3.61
C ALA A 19 -2.40 12.16 -3.76
N LEU A 20 -1.46 12.43 -2.83
CA LEU A 20 -0.50 13.53 -2.99
C LEU A 20 0.38 13.36 -4.23
N GLU A 21 0.66 12.13 -4.67
CA GLU A 21 1.38 11.89 -5.92
C GLU A 21 0.66 12.56 -7.10
N ALA A 22 -0.65 12.39 -7.22
CA ALA A 22 -1.43 13.00 -8.29
C ALA A 22 -1.40 14.53 -8.20
N VAL A 23 -1.43 15.09 -6.99
CA VAL A 23 -1.30 16.55 -6.78
C VAL A 23 0.06 17.04 -7.26
N VAL A 24 1.14 16.35 -6.90
CA VAL A 24 2.50 16.71 -7.31
C VAL A 24 2.68 16.53 -8.83
N GLY A 25 2.33 15.35 -9.34
CA GLY A 25 2.57 14.90 -10.71
C GLY A 25 1.72 15.60 -11.76
N PHE A 26 0.49 16.01 -11.44
CA PHE A 26 -0.41 16.69 -12.37
C PHE A 26 -0.64 18.17 -12.05
N GLY A 27 -0.42 18.60 -10.79
CA GLY A 27 -0.72 19.96 -10.36
C GLY A 27 0.50 20.84 -10.15
N VAL A 28 1.60 20.30 -9.60
CA VAL A 28 2.76 21.10 -9.17
C VAL A 28 3.90 21.04 -10.17
N GLU A 29 4.32 19.85 -10.57
CA GLU A 29 5.51 19.67 -11.40
C GLU A 29 5.33 20.02 -12.89
N PRO A 30 4.20 19.74 -13.55
CA PRO A 30 4.05 20.09 -14.97
C PRO A 30 4.23 21.59 -15.27
N PRO A 31 3.66 22.52 -14.48
CA PRO A 31 3.96 23.95 -14.64
C PRO A 31 5.44 24.31 -14.40
N LEU A 32 6.12 23.62 -13.47
CA LEU A 32 7.54 23.86 -13.15
C LEU A 32 8.47 23.35 -14.25
N TYR A 33 8.14 22.21 -14.85
CA TYR A 33 8.92 21.58 -15.93
C TYR A 33 8.52 22.04 -17.32
N GLY A 34 7.40 22.77 -17.45
CA GLY A 34 6.87 23.30 -18.71
C GLY A 34 6.39 22.22 -19.66
N ARG A 35 6.06 21.02 -19.16
CA ARG A 35 5.66 19.86 -19.96
C ARG A 35 4.88 18.83 -19.14
N ALA A 36 4.08 18.02 -19.82
CA ALA A 36 3.30 16.96 -19.18
C ALA A 36 4.19 15.79 -18.70
N MET A 37 3.65 14.97 -17.78
CA MET A 37 4.39 13.91 -17.08
C MET A 37 4.95 12.82 -18.01
N ASP A 38 4.24 12.54 -19.10
CA ASP A 38 4.66 11.61 -20.16
C ASP A 38 5.86 12.11 -20.98
N GLU A 39 6.14 13.42 -20.94
CA GLU A 39 7.27 14.06 -21.64
C GLU A 39 8.49 14.31 -20.74
N TRP A 40 8.47 13.81 -19.50
CA TRP A 40 9.54 14.03 -18.53
C TRP A 40 10.82 13.30 -18.86
N SER A 41 11.94 14.00 -18.70
CA SER A 41 13.27 13.40 -18.75
C SER A 41 13.47 12.39 -17.61
N ILE A 42 14.49 11.54 -17.74
CA ILE A 42 14.87 10.58 -16.70
C ILE A 42 15.10 11.28 -15.35
N VAL A 43 15.75 12.44 -15.34
CA VAL A 43 16.04 13.19 -14.12
C VAL A 43 14.74 13.71 -13.49
N GLN A 44 13.83 14.27 -14.29
CA GLN A 44 12.54 14.77 -13.79
C GLN A 44 11.70 13.64 -13.19
N MET A 45 11.65 12.47 -13.83
CA MET A 45 10.93 11.30 -13.30
C MET A 45 11.53 10.80 -11.99
N ILE A 46 12.87 10.76 -11.87
CA ILE A 46 13.54 10.37 -10.63
C ILE A 46 13.26 11.39 -9.51
N LEU A 47 13.31 12.68 -9.81
CA LEU A 47 12.99 13.73 -8.83
C LEU A 47 11.55 13.61 -8.35
N HIS A 48 10.60 13.39 -9.25
CA HIS A 48 9.21 13.13 -8.91
C HIS A 48 9.08 11.97 -7.92
N TRP A 49 9.65 10.80 -8.23
CA TRP A 49 9.59 9.64 -7.34
C TRP A 49 10.22 9.89 -5.98
N LEU A 50 11.33 10.63 -5.92
CA LEU A 50 11.98 10.99 -4.65
C LEU A 50 11.13 11.96 -3.82
N ILE A 51 10.54 12.97 -4.45
CA ILE A 51 9.64 13.94 -3.79
C ILE A 51 8.41 13.21 -3.24
N THR A 52 7.76 12.39 -4.06
CA THR A 52 6.59 11.60 -3.64
C THR A 52 6.94 10.65 -2.50
N SER A 53 8.06 9.93 -2.60
CA SER A 53 8.56 9.05 -1.53
C SER A 53 8.77 9.80 -0.22
N PHE A 54 9.37 11.00 -0.28
CA PHE A 54 9.57 11.84 0.90
C PHE A 54 8.25 12.28 1.54
N LEU A 55 7.29 12.73 0.73
CA LEU A 55 5.96 13.13 1.22
C LEU A 55 5.23 11.96 1.87
N TRP A 56 5.25 10.78 1.25
CA TRP A 56 4.67 9.56 1.79
C TRP A 56 5.33 9.10 3.09
N GLY A 57 6.65 9.19 3.18
CA GLY A 57 7.40 8.96 4.42
C GLY A 57 6.97 9.91 5.53
N MET A 58 6.82 11.20 5.22
CA MET A 58 6.35 12.22 6.17
C MET A 58 4.92 11.95 6.65
N VAL A 59 3.98 11.68 5.73
CA VAL A 59 2.59 11.32 6.08
C VAL A 59 2.56 10.08 6.97
N SER A 60 3.29 9.03 6.60
CA SER A 60 3.38 7.78 7.36
C SER A 60 3.88 8.03 8.78
N PHE A 61 4.97 8.82 8.92
CA PHE A 61 5.53 9.17 10.22
C PHE A 61 4.54 9.95 11.10
N LEU A 62 3.87 10.95 10.54
CA LEU A 62 2.91 11.78 11.27
C LEU A 62 1.71 10.95 11.76
N LEU A 63 1.18 10.08 10.90
CA LEU A 63 0.03 9.23 11.24
C LEU A 63 0.40 8.18 12.30
N LEU A 64 1.58 7.56 12.20
CA LEU A 64 2.11 6.63 13.22
C LEU A 64 2.29 7.31 14.57
N ARG A 65 2.92 8.50 14.58
CA ARG A 65 3.09 9.31 15.80
C ARG A 65 1.75 9.67 16.43
N TYR A 66 0.78 10.08 15.62
CA TYR A 66 -0.54 10.46 16.08
C TYR A 66 -1.33 9.25 16.63
N SER A 67 -1.33 8.11 15.94
CA SER A 67 -2.02 6.90 16.41
C SER A 67 -1.43 6.38 17.71
N LEU A 68 -0.10 6.42 17.86
CA LEU A 68 0.58 6.06 19.09
C LEU A 68 0.20 7.00 20.23
N LYS A 69 0.35 8.32 20.04
CA LYS A 69 0.10 9.32 21.10
C LYS A 69 -1.36 9.35 21.53
N LYS A 70 -2.30 9.22 20.60
CA LYS A 70 -3.74 9.38 20.89
C LYS A 70 -4.43 8.09 21.32
N TRP A 71 -4.02 6.95 20.76
CA TRP A 71 -4.74 5.68 20.91
C TRP A 71 -3.89 4.52 21.45
N GLY A 72 -2.59 4.76 21.68
CA GLY A 72 -1.65 3.74 22.15
C GLY A 72 -1.35 2.66 21.12
N LEU A 73 -1.70 2.87 19.84
CA LEU A 73 -1.42 1.89 18.78
C LEU A 73 0.03 2.05 18.31
N ASP A 74 0.88 1.15 18.76
CA ASP A 74 2.29 1.10 18.40
C ASP A 74 2.56 0.04 17.33
N LEU A 75 2.38 0.39 16.05
CA LEU A 75 2.60 -0.53 14.94
C LEU A 75 4.08 -0.96 14.84
N LEU A 76 5.02 -0.08 15.17
CA LEU A 76 6.46 -0.37 15.04
C LEU A 76 6.95 -1.41 16.08
N ASN A 77 6.18 -1.62 17.15
CA ASN A 77 6.48 -2.65 18.15
C ASN A 77 5.65 -3.94 17.99
N GLN A 78 4.78 -4.04 16.99
CA GLN A 78 4.03 -5.28 16.72
C GLN A 78 4.92 -6.32 16.04
N ARG A 79 5.51 -7.20 16.85
CA ARG A 79 6.49 -8.21 16.44
C ARG A 79 6.13 -9.62 16.90
N GLU A 80 4.83 -9.92 16.94
CA GLU A 80 4.31 -11.23 17.36
C GLU A 80 4.97 -12.37 16.58
N ARG A 81 5.35 -13.44 17.28
CA ARG A 81 5.89 -14.65 16.63
C ARG A 81 4.76 -15.41 15.94
N LEU A 82 5.05 -15.90 14.74
CA LEU A 82 4.14 -16.68 13.92
C LEU A 82 4.33 -18.18 14.20
N SER A 83 3.22 -18.91 14.26
CA SER A 83 3.22 -20.37 14.22
C SER A 83 3.49 -20.89 12.81
N LYS A 84 3.78 -22.19 12.67
CA LYS A 84 3.96 -22.83 11.35
C LYS A 84 2.73 -22.68 10.46
N SER A 85 1.53 -22.90 10.99
CA SER A 85 0.28 -22.77 10.24
C SER A 85 0.05 -21.33 9.77
N GLN A 86 0.38 -20.34 10.61
CA GLN A 86 0.27 -18.93 10.26
C GLN A 86 1.20 -18.54 9.10
N TRP A 87 2.44 -19.04 9.10
CA TRP A 87 3.34 -18.91 7.96
C TRP A 87 2.76 -19.51 6.69
N ILE A 88 2.22 -20.74 6.77
CA ILE A 88 1.62 -21.40 5.61
C ILE A 88 0.49 -20.55 5.03
N PHE A 89 -0.46 -20.09 5.85
CA PHE A 89 -1.58 -19.28 5.35
C PHE A 89 -1.14 -17.93 4.78
N ALA A 90 -0.17 -17.26 5.42
CA ALA A 90 0.37 -15.99 4.91
C ALA A 90 1.11 -16.17 3.58
N LEU A 91 1.87 -17.26 3.42
CA LEU A 91 2.58 -17.58 2.18
C LEU A 91 1.64 -18.02 1.06
N VAL A 92 0.55 -18.73 1.38
CA VAL A 92 -0.50 -19.05 0.40
C VAL A 92 -1.17 -17.76 -0.08
N ALA A 93 -1.50 -16.83 0.81
CA ALA A 93 -2.06 -15.53 0.41
C ALA A 93 -1.08 -14.75 -0.48
N LEU A 94 0.22 -14.73 -0.14
CA LEU A 94 1.26 -14.14 -1.00
C LEU A 94 1.33 -14.83 -2.38
N ALA A 95 1.31 -16.15 -2.43
CA ALA A 95 1.34 -16.88 -3.70
C ALA A 95 0.13 -16.51 -4.59
N ILE A 96 -1.04 -16.29 -3.99
CA ILE A 96 -2.22 -15.82 -4.73
C ILE A 96 -2.00 -14.38 -5.24
N CYS A 97 -1.45 -13.46 -4.43
CA CYS A 97 -1.08 -12.11 -4.91
C CYS A 97 -0.16 -12.19 -6.14
N ILE A 98 0.87 -13.03 -6.09
CA ILE A 98 1.83 -13.20 -7.19
C ILE A 98 1.14 -13.73 -8.46
N VAL A 99 0.21 -14.68 -8.33
CA VAL A 99 -0.55 -15.21 -9.47
C VAL A 99 -1.46 -14.13 -10.06
N VAL A 100 -2.11 -13.33 -9.21
CA VAL A 100 -2.93 -12.19 -9.64
C VAL A 100 -2.07 -11.14 -10.35
N GLY A 101 -0.91 -10.79 -9.79
CA GLY A 101 0.06 -9.87 -10.37
C GLY A 101 0.55 -10.33 -11.74
N PHE A 102 0.88 -11.61 -11.88
CA PHE A 102 1.27 -12.20 -13.17
C PHE A 102 0.17 -12.07 -14.23
N TRP A 103 -1.10 -12.20 -13.83
CA TRP A 103 -2.21 -12.00 -14.74
C TRP A 103 -2.39 -10.52 -15.09
N ASP A 104 -2.42 -9.61 -14.11
CA ASP A 104 -2.59 -8.17 -14.37
C ASP A 104 -1.47 -7.62 -15.29
N TRP A 105 -0.23 -8.07 -15.07
CA TRP A 105 0.95 -7.63 -15.83
C TRP A 105 1.26 -8.47 -17.07
N GLN A 106 0.50 -9.53 -17.33
CA GLN A 106 0.75 -10.48 -18.43
C GLN A 106 2.19 -11.03 -18.43
N GLY A 107 2.75 -11.27 -17.24
CA GLY A 107 4.12 -11.75 -17.06
C GLY A 107 4.74 -11.33 -15.73
N PHE A 108 6.05 -11.56 -15.60
CA PHE A 108 6.80 -11.22 -14.39
C PHE A 108 7.08 -9.71 -14.33
N LYS A 109 6.33 -8.99 -13.48
CA LYS A 109 6.37 -7.53 -13.37
C LYS A 109 7.79 -6.95 -13.25
N PRO A 110 8.69 -7.46 -12.37
CA PRO A 110 10.04 -6.91 -12.25
C PRO A 110 10.85 -6.94 -13.56
N ALA A 111 10.72 -8.02 -14.36
CA ALA A 111 11.44 -8.10 -15.63
C ALA A 111 10.87 -7.14 -16.68
N ILE A 112 9.54 -7.00 -16.72
CA ILE A 112 8.85 -6.07 -17.63
C ILE A 112 9.26 -4.63 -17.30
N GLU A 113 9.22 -4.25 -16.02
CA GLU A 113 9.60 -2.92 -15.57
C GLU A 113 11.09 -2.63 -15.81
N LEU A 114 11.98 -3.59 -15.54
CA LEU A 114 13.41 -3.41 -15.81
C LEU A 114 13.68 -3.20 -17.31
N ALA A 115 13.01 -3.96 -18.18
CA ALA A 115 13.13 -3.79 -19.63
C ALA A 115 12.59 -2.43 -20.11
N HIS A 116 11.50 -1.94 -19.52
CA HIS A 116 10.87 -0.67 -19.89
C HIS A 116 11.61 0.56 -19.33
N ASN A 117 12.06 0.49 -18.08
CA ASN A 117 12.65 1.62 -17.37
C ASN A 117 14.19 1.66 -17.46
N GLY A 118 14.85 0.55 -17.74
CA GLY A 118 16.29 0.42 -17.61
C GLY A 118 16.74 0.50 -16.15
N GLY A 119 18.02 0.18 -15.90
CA GLY A 119 18.53 -0.04 -14.53
C GLY A 119 18.38 1.15 -13.58
N VAL A 120 18.63 2.38 -14.04
CA VAL A 120 18.61 3.56 -13.15
C VAL A 120 17.19 3.89 -12.70
N LYS A 121 16.23 4.06 -13.63
CA LYS A 121 14.84 4.34 -13.25
C LYS A 121 14.26 3.19 -12.43
N PHE A 122 14.58 1.93 -12.77
CA PHE A 122 14.12 0.76 -12.02
C PHE A 122 14.51 0.82 -10.53
N ILE A 123 15.74 1.22 -10.20
CA ILE A 123 16.18 1.36 -8.79
C ILE A 123 15.33 2.40 -8.06
N PHE A 124 15.12 3.59 -8.64
CA PHE A 124 14.34 4.64 -8.00
C PHE A 124 12.84 4.31 -7.91
N GLN A 125 12.30 3.60 -8.90
CA GLN A 125 10.95 3.05 -8.86
C GLN A 125 10.77 2.08 -7.68
N TYR A 126 11.78 1.27 -7.36
CA TYR A 126 11.69 0.34 -6.24
C TYR A 126 11.84 1.04 -4.88
N VAL A 127 12.61 2.13 -4.80
CA VAL A 127 12.58 3.03 -3.63
C VAL A 127 11.17 3.60 -3.47
N TYR A 128 10.55 4.05 -4.55
CA TYR A 128 9.18 4.54 -4.55
C TYR A 128 8.18 3.48 -4.05
N TYR A 129 8.26 2.24 -4.54
CA TYR A 129 7.40 1.13 -4.08
C TYR A 129 7.58 0.75 -2.62
N VAL A 130 8.80 0.92 -2.07
CA VAL A 130 9.05 0.74 -0.63
C VAL A 130 8.19 1.69 0.20
N PHE A 131 8.07 2.96 -0.20
CA PHE A 131 7.26 3.96 0.51
C PHE A 131 5.76 3.81 0.23
N GLU A 132 5.37 3.48 -1.00
CA GLU A 132 3.98 3.17 -1.33
C GLU A 132 3.43 2.06 -0.44
N THR A 133 4.23 1.00 -0.29
CA THR A 133 3.86 -0.16 0.53
C THR A 133 3.72 0.18 2.00
N VAL A 134 4.48 1.16 2.53
CA VAL A 134 4.28 1.65 3.90
C VAL A 134 2.87 2.23 4.05
N LEU A 135 2.43 3.07 3.12
CA LEU A 135 1.08 3.64 3.17
C LEU A 135 0.03 2.54 3.00
N VAL A 136 0.20 1.60 2.07
CA VAL A 136 -0.72 0.47 1.91
C VAL A 136 -0.84 -0.33 3.22
N LEU A 137 0.28 -0.65 3.87
CA LEU A 137 0.28 -1.32 5.18
C LEU A 137 -0.43 -0.50 6.26
N LEU A 138 -0.21 0.81 6.33
CA LEU A 138 -0.91 1.67 7.29
C LEU A 138 -2.42 1.68 7.05
N MET A 139 -2.84 1.69 5.77
CA MET A 139 -4.25 1.61 5.40
C MET A 139 -4.88 0.30 5.89
N VAL A 140 -4.17 -0.82 5.68
CA VAL A 140 -4.57 -2.16 6.17
C VAL A 140 -4.62 -2.17 7.69
N ALA A 141 -3.57 -1.69 8.37
CA ALA A 141 -3.47 -1.73 9.83
C ALA A 141 -4.57 -0.88 10.50
N PHE A 142 -4.77 0.36 10.04
CA PHE A 142 -5.83 1.22 10.55
C PHE A 142 -7.22 0.70 10.18
N GLY A 143 -7.40 0.16 8.97
CA GLY A 143 -8.67 -0.44 8.55
C GLY A 143 -9.03 -1.67 9.41
N GLN A 144 -8.01 -2.45 9.78
CA GLN A 144 -8.17 -3.59 10.68
C GLN A 144 -8.61 -3.13 12.07
N GLU A 145 -7.92 -2.14 12.66
CA GLU A 145 -8.29 -1.57 13.95
C GLU A 145 -9.68 -0.91 13.94
N ALA A 146 -10.06 -0.29 12.82
CA ALA A 146 -11.37 0.30 12.63
C ALA A 146 -12.48 -0.75 12.69
N GLY A 147 -12.40 -1.78 11.84
CA GLY A 147 -13.42 -2.82 11.77
C GLY A 147 -13.51 -3.64 13.05
N GLU A 148 -12.39 -4.00 13.67
CA GLU A 148 -12.39 -4.72 14.95
C GLU A 148 -13.03 -3.88 16.08
N SER A 149 -12.79 -2.57 16.10
CA SER A 149 -13.36 -1.65 17.09
C SER A 149 -14.84 -1.32 16.86
N ILE A 150 -15.34 -1.43 15.63
CA ILE A 150 -16.75 -1.16 15.28
C ILE A 150 -17.60 -2.41 15.50
N PHE A 151 -17.13 -3.56 15.03
CA PHE A 151 -17.92 -4.79 14.98
C PHE A 151 -17.60 -5.78 16.10
N SER A 152 -16.61 -5.51 16.95
CA SER A 152 -16.18 -6.38 18.04
C SER A 152 -15.81 -7.81 17.58
N LYS A 153 -15.38 -7.96 16.33
CA LYS A 153 -14.95 -9.23 15.71
C LYS A 153 -13.44 -9.21 15.47
N THR A 154 -12.67 -9.43 16.54
CA THR A 154 -11.21 -9.41 16.50
C THR A 154 -10.62 -10.62 15.79
N GLY A 155 -9.63 -10.40 14.93
CA GLY A 155 -8.78 -11.46 14.35
C GLY A 155 -9.46 -12.45 13.40
N LYS A 156 -10.71 -12.24 13.01
CA LYS A 156 -11.49 -13.19 12.17
C LYS A 156 -11.77 -12.68 10.76
N ILE A 157 -11.92 -11.36 10.60
CA ILE A 157 -12.35 -10.73 9.36
C ILE A 157 -11.23 -9.77 8.92
N PRO A 158 -10.79 -9.83 7.65
CA PRO A 158 -9.73 -8.97 7.12
C PRO A 158 -10.28 -7.56 6.84
N TRP A 159 -10.76 -6.88 7.88
CA TRP A 159 -11.30 -5.53 7.80
C TRP A 159 -10.31 -4.55 7.18
N GLY A 160 -9.01 -4.72 7.47
CA GLY A 160 -7.95 -3.94 6.85
C GLY A 160 -7.91 -4.09 5.33
N GLY A 161 -8.05 -5.32 4.84
CA GLY A 161 -8.09 -5.60 3.41
C GLY A 161 -9.36 -5.07 2.76
N ILE A 162 -10.52 -5.19 3.42
CA ILE A 162 -11.79 -4.67 2.91
C ILE A 162 -11.73 -3.14 2.76
N VAL A 163 -11.26 -2.43 3.79
CA VAL A 163 -11.11 -0.97 3.75
C VAL A 163 -10.11 -0.57 2.67
N THR A 164 -8.98 -1.27 2.56
CA THR A 164 -7.95 -0.98 1.54
C THR A 164 -8.46 -1.28 0.12
N ALA A 165 -9.25 -2.33 -0.06
CA ALA A 165 -9.86 -2.65 -1.34
C ALA A 165 -10.83 -1.55 -1.79
N ILE A 166 -11.59 -0.96 -0.87
CA ILE A 166 -12.50 0.15 -1.17
C ILE A 166 -11.74 1.44 -1.46
N LEU A 167 -10.76 1.79 -0.62
CA LEU A 167 -10.07 3.07 -0.71
C LEU A 167 -8.98 3.11 -1.77
N TRP A 168 -8.23 2.03 -1.96
CA TRP A 168 -7.08 1.99 -2.86
C TRP A 168 -7.34 1.05 -4.05
N GLY A 169 -7.93 -0.12 -3.83
CA GLY A 169 -8.20 -1.09 -4.90
C GLY A 169 -9.21 -0.60 -5.95
N LEU A 170 -10.43 -0.26 -5.54
CA LEU A 170 -11.51 0.12 -6.46
C LEU A 170 -11.21 1.38 -7.29
N PRO A 171 -10.56 2.44 -6.76
CA PRO A 171 -10.21 3.60 -7.57
C PRO A 171 -9.31 3.28 -8.77
N HIS A 172 -8.60 2.15 -8.78
CA HIS A 172 -7.84 1.71 -9.96
C HIS A 172 -8.73 1.45 -11.19
N ILE A 173 -10.00 1.11 -11.00
CA ILE A 173 -10.97 1.01 -12.11
C ILE A 173 -11.11 2.35 -12.82
N LEU A 174 -11.15 3.44 -12.05
CA LEU A 174 -11.31 4.80 -12.56
C LEU A 174 -10.02 5.29 -13.23
N THR A 175 -8.88 5.08 -12.59
CA THR A 175 -7.59 5.61 -13.09
C THR A 175 -7.03 4.83 -14.27
N LYS A 176 -7.20 3.49 -14.30
CA LYS A 176 -6.80 2.64 -15.43
C LYS A 176 -7.89 2.50 -16.50
N GLY A 177 -9.09 3.05 -16.27
CA GLY A 177 -10.20 3.08 -17.23
C GLY A 177 -10.78 1.71 -17.61
N SER A 178 -10.52 0.66 -16.84
CA SER A 178 -10.96 -0.71 -17.13
C SER A 178 -11.51 -1.40 -15.88
N ILE A 179 -12.60 -2.16 -16.04
CA ILE A 179 -13.14 -3.01 -14.98
C ILE A 179 -12.10 -4.07 -14.56
N SER A 180 -11.26 -4.56 -15.49
CA SER A 180 -10.20 -5.52 -15.19
C SER A 180 -9.17 -4.97 -14.21
N ALA A 181 -8.96 -3.65 -14.19
CA ALA A 181 -8.08 -3.01 -13.20
C ALA A 181 -8.61 -3.10 -11.76
N GLY A 182 -9.89 -3.44 -11.59
CA GLY A 182 -10.48 -3.76 -10.29
C GLY A 182 -9.89 -5.03 -9.66
N ILE A 183 -9.12 -5.83 -10.39
CA ILE A 183 -8.40 -6.98 -9.85
C ILE A 183 -7.41 -6.58 -8.74
N VAL A 184 -6.90 -5.34 -8.76
CA VAL A 184 -6.07 -4.75 -7.69
C VAL A 184 -6.80 -4.72 -6.34
N ALA A 185 -8.14 -4.68 -6.33
CA ALA A 185 -8.92 -4.80 -5.10
C ALA A 185 -8.83 -6.21 -4.47
N VAL A 186 -8.56 -7.25 -5.27
CA VAL A 186 -8.29 -8.61 -4.77
C VAL A 186 -6.98 -8.63 -4.01
N ASP A 187 -5.93 -8.01 -4.55
CA ASP A 187 -4.64 -7.89 -3.84
C ASP A 187 -4.79 -7.13 -2.52
N ALA A 188 -5.55 -6.03 -2.53
CA ALA A 188 -5.84 -5.30 -1.31
C ALA A 188 -6.56 -6.15 -0.24
N LEU A 189 -7.51 -7.01 -0.64
CA LEU A 189 -8.13 -7.99 0.27
C LEU A 189 -7.10 -8.99 0.81
N LEU A 190 -6.24 -9.53 -0.06
CA LEU A 190 -5.19 -10.48 0.32
C LEU A 190 -4.15 -9.86 1.25
N PHE A 191 -3.83 -8.57 1.11
CA PHE A 191 -2.98 -7.85 2.06
C PHE A 191 -3.58 -7.81 3.47
N GLY A 192 -4.90 -7.65 3.59
CA GLY A 192 -5.60 -7.79 4.86
C GLY A 192 -5.54 -9.20 5.44
N VAL A 193 -5.62 -10.22 4.57
CA VAL A 193 -5.48 -11.62 4.96
C VAL A 193 -4.06 -11.92 5.46
N ILE A 194 -3.04 -11.45 4.75
CA ILE A 194 -1.62 -11.51 5.18
C ILE A 194 -1.47 -10.84 6.54
N TYR A 195 -1.97 -9.62 6.71
CA TYR A 195 -1.86 -8.89 7.98
C TYR A 195 -2.51 -9.64 9.16
N LEU A 196 -3.65 -10.30 8.93
CA LEU A 196 -4.28 -11.16 9.94
C LEU A 196 -3.47 -12.41 10.27
N PHE A 197 -3.05 -13.18 9.27
CA PHE A 197 -2.33 -14.44 9.50
C PHE A 197 -0.93 -14.23 10.07
N THR A 198 -0.33 -13.08 9.79
CA THR A 198 0.92 -12.64 10.43
C THR A 198 0.70 -12.10 11.86
N ARG A 199 -0.50 -12.23 12.43
CA ARG A 199 -0.88 -11.72 13.77
C ARG A 199 -0.59 -10.24 13.94
N LYS A 200 -0.81 -9.44 12.88
CA LYS A 200 -0.48 -8.01 12.84
C LYS A 200 1.01 -7.72 13.05
N ASN A 201 1.90 -8.70 12.81
CA ASN A 201 3.34 -8.46 12.87
C ASN A 201 3.74 -7.52 11.73
N THR A 202 3.96 -6.25 12.06
CA THR A 202 4.10 -5.16 11.08
C THR A 202 5.26 -5.43 10.11
N TYR A 203 6.36 -6.02 10.55
CA TYR A 203 7.53 -6.28 9.70
C TYR A 203 7.32 -7.43 8.74
N VAL A 204 6.71 -8.53 9.22
CA VAL A 204 6.41 -9.68 8.36
C VAL A 204 5.29 -9.32 7.38
N SER A 205 4.24 -8.62 7.85
CA SER A 205 3.19 -8.13 6.97
C SER A 205 3.75 -7.19 5.90
N TYR A 206 4.58 -6.22 6.29
CA TYR A 206 5.24 -5.30 5.35
C TYR A 206 5.99 -6.07 4.26
N LEU A 207 6.85 -7.01 4.66
CA LEU A 207 7.67 -7.76 3.70
C LEU A 207 6.79 -8.58 2.73
N LEU A 208 5.79 -9.30 3.25
CA LEU A 208 4.92 -10.12 2.40
C LEU A 208 4.02 -9.27 1.50
N ILE A 209 3.48 -8.16 1.98
CA ILE A 209 2.69 -7.23 1.16
C ILE A 209 3.57 -6.58 0.09
N PHE A 210 4.80 -6.17 0.44
CA PHE A 210 5.76 -5.62 -0.53
C PHE A 210 6.04 -6.62 -1.64
N LEU A 211 6.37 -7.86 -1.30
CA LEU A 211 6.60 -8.92 -2.28
C LEU A 211 5.35 -9.15 -3.15
N GLY A 212 4.16 -9.22 -2.55
CA GLY A 212 2.92 -9.40 -3.30
C GLY A 212 2.53 -8.20 -4.18
N PHE A 213 3.10 -7.02 -3.94
CA PHE A 213 2.87 -5.81 -4.73
C PHE A 213 3.87 -5.63 -5.88
N VAL A 214 5.13 -6.01 -5.67
CA VAL A 214 6.21 -5.81 -6.66
C VAL A 214 6.46 -7.01 -7.56
N ILE A 215 6.04 -8.22 -7.16
CA ILE A 215 6.17 -9.46 -7.96
C ILE A 215 4.91 -9.73 -8.75
#